data_AF-A0A412QC38-F1
#
_entry.id   AF-A0A412QC38-F1
#
_cell.length_a   1.000
_cell.length_b   1.000
_cell.length_c   1.000
_cell.angle_alpha   90.00
_cell.angle_beta   90.00
_cell.angle_gamma   90.00
#
_symmetry.space_group_name_H-M   'P 1'
#
loop_
_entity.id
_entity.type
_entity.pdbx_description
1 polymer ?
#
loop_
_entity_poly.entity_id
_entity_poly.type
_entity_poly.pdbx_seq_one_letter_code
_entity_poly.pdbx_strand_id
1 'polypeptide(L)'
;MDARLLSDILEQEENHFLVNVPAYHNPEFAQAVAEMVEQNRPENCSAEVAPAGTTEKDGSTTPPLTEPDSVVIPAENKREKALELAKEGKGAAEIARLIDAKYSTVYSWLNPDKCKKPKPENKTVSNADRHKCRTCMFRATGNTKGAGCSYIEITGHSRGCSVEECSVYQKGDAVSKRKMKGFYE
;
A
#
# COMPACT_ATOMS: atom_id res chain seq x y z
N MET A 1 -9.47 -35.92 33.74
CA MET A 1 -9.21 -35.55 32.33
C MET A 1 -8.91 -36.86 31.62
N ASP A 2 -9.84 -37.35 30.82
CA ASP A 2 -9.67 -38.60 30.07
C ASP A 2 -8.69 -38.33 28.92
N ALA A 3 -7.46 -38.83 29.04
CA ALA A 3 -6.42 -38.61 28.04
C ALA A 3 -6.55 -39.68 26.95
N ARG A 4 -7.29 -39.39 25.89
CA ARG A 4 -7.34 -40.23 24.68
C ARG A 4 -6.13 -39.92 23.79
N LEU A 5 -5.53 -40.96 23.20
CA LEU A 5 -4.44 -40.81 22.24
C LEU A 5 -4.95 -40.06 21.00
N LEU A 6 -4.12 -39.17 20.44
CA LEU A 6 -4.50 -38.38 19.26
C LEU A 6 -4.87 -39.27 18.06
N SER A 7 -4.29 -40.46 17.94
CA SER A 7 -4.65 -41.45 16.91
C SER A 7 -6.13 -41.82 16.97
N ASP A 8 -6.62 -42.11 18.17
CA ASP A 8 -7.98 -42.62 18.40
C ASP A 8 -9.05 -41.54 18.23
N ILE A 9 -8.65 -40.27 18.24
CA ILE A 9 -9.53 -39.13 17.96
C ILE A 9 -9.61 -38.93 16.44
N LEU A 10 -8.49 -39.00 15.73
CA LEU A 10 -8.45 -38.77 14.28
C LEU A 10 -9.10 -39.89 13.47
N GLU A 11 -9.15 -41.11 13.99
CA GLU A 11 -9.80 -42.26 13.32
C GLU A 11 -11.33 -42.33 13.51
N GLN A 12 -11.93 -41.41 14.28
CA GLN A 12 -13.39 -41.36 14.45
C GLN A 12 -14.07 -40.88 13.16
N GLU A 13 -15.12 -41.58 12.74
CA GLU A 13 -15.92 -41.26 11.55
C GLU A 13 -16.49 -39.83 11.58
N GLU A 14 -16.83 -39.34 12.78
CA GLU A 14 -17.27 -37.96 13.03
C GLU A 14 -16.19 -36.91 12.68
N ASN A 15 -14.91 -37.29 12.70
CA ASN A 15 -13.76 -36.44 12.34
C ASN A 15 -13.28 -36.64 10.91
N HIS A 16 -13.90 -37.56 10.16
CA HIS A 16 -13.58 -37.81 8.76
C HIS A 16 -14.37 -36.84 7.87
N PHE A 17 -14.08 -35.53 8.01
CA PHE A 17 -14.70 -34.43 7.25
C PHE A 17 -14.29 -34.39 5.76
N LEU A 18 -13.87 -35.52 5.19
CA LEU A 18 -13.56 -35.62 3.76
C LEU A 18 -14.86 -35.56 2.97
N VAL A 19 -15.32 -34.33 2.75
CA VAL A 19 -16.37 -34.01 1.79
C VAL A 19 -15.79 -34.33 0.42
N ASN A 20 -16.50 -35.16 -0.35
CA ASN A 20 -16.06 -35.57 -1.68
C ASN A 20 -16.18 -34.34 -2.60
N VAL A 21 -15.10 -33.53 -2.69
CA VAL A 21 -15.07 -32.33 -3.54
C VAL A 21 -14.88 -32.80 -4.98
N PRO A 22 -15.86 -32.56 -5.87
CA PRO A 22 -15.70 -32.91 -7.27
C PRO A 22 -14.52 -32.12 -7.83
N ALA A 23 -13.57 -32.82 -8.46
CA ALA A 23 -12.49 -32.17 -9.19
C ALA A 23 -13.10 -31.39 -10.37
N TYR A 24 -13.39 -30.11 -10.15
CA TYR A 24 -13.89 -29.23 -11.19
C TYR A 24 -12.72 -28.84 -12.10
N HIS A 25 -12.76 -29.29 -13.34
CA HIS A 25 -11.77 -28.91 -14.33
C HIS A 25 -11.95 -27.43 -14.66
N ASN A 26 -11.01 -26.59 -14.22
CA ASN A 26 -10.96 -25.17 -14.59
C ASN A 26 -10.02 -24.99 -15.80
N PRO A 27 -10.55 -24.97 -17.04
CA PRO A 27 -9.72 -24.85 -18.22
C PRO A 27 -9.00 -23.49 -18.30
N GLU A 28 -9.55 -22.46 -17.67
CA GLU A 28 -8.96 -21.12 -17.68
C GLU A 28 -7.67 -21.08 -16.84
N PHE A 29 -7.66 -21.79 -15.71
CA PHE A 29 -6.44 -21.96 -14.91
C PHE A 29 -5.36 -22.70 -15.69
N ALA A 30 -5.72 -23.78 -16.39
CA ALA A 30 -4.78 -24.52 -17.23
C ALA A 30 -4.21 -23.65 -18.36
N GLN A 31 -5.04 -22.81 -18.97
CA GLN A 31 -4.63 -21.88 -20.02
C GLN A 31 -3.69 -20.79 -19.47
N ALA A 32 -4.00 -20.21 -18.31
CA ALA A 32 -3.15 -19.20 -17.67
C ALA A 32 -1.77 -19.76 -17.27
N VAL A 33 -1.71 -21.01 -16.80
CA VAL A 33 -0.44 -21.70 -16.51
C VAL A 33 0.36 -21.93 -17.79
N ALA A 34 -0.28 -22.35 -18.88
CA ALA A 34 0.38 -22.54 -20.17
C ALA A 34 0.96 -21.21 -20.74
N GLU A 35 0.21 -20.11 -20.63
CA GLU A 35 0.67 -18.80 -21.11
C GLU A 35 1.90 -18.29 -20.33
N MET A 36 1.93 -18.49 -19.01
CA MET A 36 3.07 -18.07 -18.18
C MET A 36 4.32 -18.94 -18.43
N VAL A 37 4.14 -20.20 -18.84
CA VAL A 37 5.25 -21.09 -19.26
C VAL A 37 5.80 -20.66 -20.61
N GLU A 38 4.95 -20.26 -21.55
CA GLU A 38 5.38 -19.71 -22.86
C GLU A 38 6.09 -18.35 -22.72
N GLN A 39 5.62 -17.47 -21.83
CA GLN A 39 6.28 -16.18 -21.58
C GLN A 39 7.64 -16.32 -20.87
N ASN A 40 7.87 -17.43 -20.16
CA ASN A 40 9.15 -17.74 -19.51
C ASN A 40 10.09 -18.57 -20.39
N ARG A 41 9.75 -18.80 -21.66
CA ARG A 41 10.64 -19.47 -22.62
C ARG A 41 11.76 -18.51 -23.03
N PRO A 42 13.04 -18.75 -22.65
CA PRO A 42 14.14 -17.90 -23.06
C PRO A 42 14.52 -18.24 -24.49
N GLU A 43 13.86 -17.59 -25.46
CA GLU A 43 14.32 -17.63 -26.85
C GLU A 43 15.34 -16.49 -27.05
N ASN A 44 16.59 -16.92 -27.30
CA ASN A 44 17.75 -16.15 -27.73
C ASN A 44 18.76 -15.66 -26.68
N CYS A 45 19.37 -16.61 -25.98
CA CYS A 45 20.80 -16.56 -25.71
C CYS A 45 21.56 -16.99 -26.96
N SER A 46 22.04 -16.04 -27.77
CA SER A 46 23.11 -16.30 -28.76
C SER A 46 23.92 -15.01 -28.96
N ALA A 47 24.98 -14.88 -28.18
CA ALA A 47 26.13 -14.07 -28.54
C ALA A 47 27.36 -14.73 -27.91
N GLU A 48 28.15 -15.33 -28.79
CA GLU A 48 29.37 -16.05 -28.48
C GLU A 48 30.42 -15.02 -28.04
N VAL A 49 30.96 -15.17 -26.82
CA VAL A 49 32.09 -14.35 -26.37
C VAL A 49 33.25 -15.30 -26.06
N ALA A 50 34.16 -15.41 -27.02
CA ALA A 50 35.50 -15.93 -26.78
C ALA A 50 36.38 -14.85 -26.12
N PRO A 51 37.35 -15.22 -25.26
CA PRO A 51 38.07 -14.30 -24.38
C PRO A 51 39.45 -13.94 -24.95
N ALA A 52 39.92 -12.71 -24.72
CA ALA A 52 41.33 -12.40 -24.41
C ALA A 52 41.56 -10.89 -24.31
N GLY A 53 42.41 -10.49 -23.35
CA GLY A 53 43.25 -9.30 -23.51
C GLY A 53 42.97 -8.13 -22.57
N THR A 54 43.28 -8.30 -21.29
CA THR A 54 43.82 -7.20 -20.48
C THR A 54 45.07 -6.64 -21.16
N THR A 55 45.28 -5.31 -21.15
CA THR A 55 46.44 -4.61 -20.55
C THR A 55 46.71 -3.20 -21.14
N GLU A 56 46.70 -2.21 -20.23
CA GLU A 56 47.50 -0.96 -20.07
C GLU A 56 47.37 0.27 -21.00
N LYS A 57 47.28 1.43 -20.31
CA LYS A 57 47.99 2.74 -20.49
C LYS A 57 48.00 3.40 -21.88
N ASP A 58 47.93 4.72 -22.04
CA ASP A 58 48.32 5.88 -21.25
C ASP A 58 47.55 7.06 -21.90
N GLY A 59 47.00 8.03 -21.16
CA GLY A 59 47.69 9.31 -21.03
C GLY A 59 46.96 10.45 -21.74
N SER A 60 46.54 11.44 -20.93
CA SER A 60 46.47 12.88 -21.27
C SER A 60 45.49 13.36 -22.35
N THR A 61 44.44 14.07 -21.93
CA THR A 61 44.20 15.51 -22.24
C THR A 61 42.74 15.89 -21.91
N THR A 62 42.55 16.64 -20.83
CA THR A 62 41.48 17.66 -20.66
C THR A 62 41.92 18.93 -21.44
N PRO A 63 41.09 19.93 -21.85
CA PRO A 63 39.68 20.29 -21.54
C PRO A 63 38.91 20.79 -22.83
N PRO A 64 37.80 21.58 -22.84
CA PRO A 64 37.06 22.21 -21.74
C PRO A 64 35.52 22.08 -21.74
N LEU A 65 34.97 22.41 -20.57
CA LEU A 65 33.57 22.72 -20.33
C LEU A 65 33.08 23.79 -21.32
N THR A 66 31.98 23.51 -21.99
CA THR A 66 31.11 24.56 -22.52
C THR A 66 29.78 24.41 -21.80
N GLU A 67 29.54 25.34 -20.88
CA GLU A 67 28.22 25.57 -20.32
C GLU A 67 27.28 25.99 -21.45
N PRO A 68 26.14 25.32 -21.68
CA PRO A 68 25.05 25.96 -22.38
C PRO A 68 24.26 26.77 -21.36
N ASP A 69 24.24 28.07 -21.63
CA ASP A 69 23.48 29.13 -20.96
C ASP A 69 22.24 28.63 -20.22
N SER A 70 22.24 28.89 -18.91
CA SER A 70 21.08 28.76 -18.05
C SER A 70 20.00 29.75 -18.48
N VAL A 71 19.14 29.33 -19.40
CA VAL A 71 17.82 29.95 -19.58
C VAL A 71 17.03 29.59 -18.32
N VAL A 72 16.97 30.53 -17.38
CA VAL A 72 16.12 30.44 -16.19
C VAL A 72 14.67 30.44 -16.65
N ILE A 73 14.11 29.24 -16.81
CA ILE A 73 12.70 29.05 -17.15
C ILE A 73 11.89 29.48 -15.92
N PRO A 74 10.88 30.37 -16.06
CA PRO A 74 10.02 30.79 -14.96
C PRO A 74 9.40 29.59 -14.24
N ALA A 75 9.37 29.65 -12.91
CA ALA A 75 9.01 28.56 -12.01
C ALA A 75 7.58 28.00 -12.18
N GLU A 76 6.77 28.59 -13.04
CA GLU A 76 5.32 28.49 -12.95
C GLU A 76 4.72 27.25 -13.61
N ASN A 77 5.48 26.42 -14.34
CA ASN A 77 4.91 25.17 -14.83
C ASN A 77 5.87 23.99 -15.04
N LYS A 78 6.68 23.66 -14.01
CA LYS A 78 7.59 22.50 -14.05
C LYS A 78 6.90 21.18 -14.43
N ARG A 79 5.62 21.01 -14.05
CA ARG A 79 4.84 19.80 -14.37
C ARG A 79 4.44 19.73 -15.84
N GLU A 80 3.91 20.81 -16.42
CA GLU A 80 3.54 20.83 -17.84
C GLU A 80 4.77 20.67 -18.73
N LYS A 81 5.86 21.37 -18.42
CA LYS A 81 7.15 21.20 -19.12
C LYS A 81 7.65 19.75 -19.04
N ALA A 82 7.49 19.08 -17.89
CA ALA A 82 7.85 17.66 -17.75
C ALA A 82 7.00 16.76 -18.66
N LEU A 83 5.71 17.09 -18.85
CA LEU A 83 4.81 16.34 -19.73
C LEU A 83 5.12 16.56 -21.22
N GLU A 84 5.52 17.78 -21.61
CA GLU A 84 5.96 18.08 -22.97
C GLU A 84 7.26 17.33 -23.31
N LEU A 85 8.28 17.43 -22.45
CA LEU A 85 9.55 16.70 -22.63
C LEU A 85 9.36 15.18 -22.66
N ALA A 86 8.37 14.65 -21.94
CA ALA A 86 8.03 13.23 -22.00
C ALA A 86 7.35 12.85 -23.33
N LYS A 87 6.51 13.72 -23.92
CA LYS A 87 5.94 13.51 -25.26
C LYS A 87 7.01 13.52 -26.35
N GLU A 88 8.10 14.27 -26.14
CA GLU A 88 9.30 14.25 -27.01
C GLU A 88 10.15 12.97 -26.84
N GLY A 89 9.78 12.06 -25.92
CA GLY A 89 10.47 10.79 -25.70
C GLY A 89 11.63 10.85 -24.71
N LYS A 90 11.83 11.95 -23.98
CA LYS A 90 12.87 12.05 -22.96
C LYS A 90 12.52 11.19 -21.73
N GLY A 91 13.55 10.55 -21.17
CA GLY A 91 13.40 9.77 -19.94
C GLY A 91 13.23 10.63 -18.69
N ALA A 92 12.57 10.11 -17.65
CA ALA A 92 12.29 10.85 -16.41
C ALA A 92 13.55 11.40 -15.70
N ALA A 93 14.70 10.70 -15.78
CA ALA A 93 15.96 11.18 -15.22
C ALA A 93 16.58 12.33 -16.01
N GLU A 94 16.36 12.38 -17.32
CA GLU A 94 16.78 13.50 -18.15
C GLU A 94 15.90 14.72 -17.92
N ILE A 95 14.58 14.51 -17.87
CA ILE A 95 13.59 15.55 -17.56
C ILE A 95 13.90 16.19 -16.20
N ALA A 96 14.18 15.39 -15.17
CA ALA A 96 14.54 15.87 -13.84
C ALA A 96 15.72 16.85 -13.84
N ARG A 97 16.76 16.56 -14.62
CA ARG A 97 17.92 17.44 -14.79
C ARG A 97 17.57 18.72 -15.56
N LEU A 98 16.73 18.63 -16.58
CA LEU A 98 16.33 19.76 -17.45
C LEU A 98 15.39 20.78 -16.79
N ILE A 99 14.56 20.34 -15.86
CA ILE A 99 13.56 21.20 -15.19
C ILE A 99 13.93 21.56 -13.76
N ASP A 100 15.11 21.11 -13.32
CA ASP A 100 15.58 21.21 -11.93
C ASP A 100 14.50 20.72 -10.95
N ALA A 101 14.14 19.45 -11.07
CA ALA A 101 13.22 18.77 -10.17
C ALA A 101 13.76 17.39 -9.78
N LYS A 102 13.35 16.90 -8.61
CA LYS A 102 13.73 15.56 -8.17
C LYS A 102 13.13 14.50 -9.09
N TYR A 103 13.92 13.47 -9.41
CA TYR A 103 13.47 12.31 -10.20
C TYR A 103 12.11 11.75 -9.73
N SER A 104 11.93 11.56 -8.42
CA SER A 104 10.68 11.03 -7.85
C SER A 104 9.46 11.89 -8.15
N THR A 105 9.66 13.21 -8.19
CA THR A 105 8.60 14.18 -8.51
C THR A 105 8.20 14.05 -9.97
N VAL A 106 9.18 14.03 -10.87
CA VAL A 106 8.94 13.81 -12.31
C VAL A 106 8.27 12.46 -12.55
N TYR A 107 8.79 11.40 -11.93
CA TYR A 107 8.22 10.06 -12.04
C TYR A 107 6.75 10.02 -11.63
N SER A 108 6.39 10.70 -10.54
CA SER A 108 5.01 10.78 -10.04
C SER A 108 4.08 11.58 -10.97
N TRP A 109 4.58 12.60 -11.66
CA TRP A 109 3.81 13.34 -12.65
C TRP A 109 3.55 12.54 -13.92
N LEU A 110 4.54 11.75 -14.36
CA LEU A 110 4.44 10.92 -15.56
C LEU A 110 3.66 9.61 -15.33
N ASN A 111 3.64 9.10 -14.10
CA ASN A 111 3.03 7.81 -13.75
C ASN A 111 2.02 7.95 -12.61
N PRO A 112 0.97 8.79 -12.75
CA PRO A 112 0.04 9.05 -11.66
C PRO A 112 -0.66 7.79 -11.17
N ASP A 113 -0.96 6.83 -12.07
CA ASP A 113 -1.68 5.61 -11.70
C ASP A 113 -0.84 4.63 -10.88
N LYS A 114 0.49 4.64 -11.06
CA LYS A 114 1.42 3.86 -10.22
C LYS A 114 1.64 4.48 -8.84
N CYS A 115 1.34 5.78 -8.71
CA CYS A 115 1.52 6.54 -7.47
C CYS A 115 0.20 6.76 -6.70
N LYS A 116 -0.96 6.54 -7.33
CA LYS A 116 -2.26 6.54 -6.63
C LYS A 116 -2.32 5.34 -5.69
N LYS A 117 -2.64 5.59 -4.42
CA LYS A 117 -3.03 4.51 -3.50
C LYS A 117 -4.31 3.85 -4.04
N PRO A 118 -4.47 2.52 -3.91
CA PRO A 118 -5.71 1.87 -4.29
C PRO A 118 -6.86 2.56 -3.57
N LYS A 119 -7.86 2.99 -4.35
CA LYS A 119 -9.05 3.61 -3.80
C LYS A 119 -9.75 2.53 -2.99
N PRO A 120 -9.95 2.70 -1.66
CA PRO A 120 -10.78 1.75 -0.94
C PRO A 120 -12.15 1.75 -1.62
N GLU A 121 -12.65 0.57 -2.00
CA GLU A 121 -14.00 0.42 -2.53
C GLU A 121 -14.96 1.17 -1.60
N ASN A 122 -15.82 2.00 -2.18
CA ASN A 122 -16.77 2.86 -1.47
C ASN A 122 -17.86 2.03 -0.77
N LYS A 123 -17.51 1.20 0.22
CA LYS A 123 -18.40 1.00 1.35
C LYS A 123 -18.26 2.26 2.18
N THR A 124 -19.06 3.28 1.87
CA THR A 124 -19.10 4.53 2.63
C THR A 124 -19.77 4.27 3.98
N VAL A 125 -19.10 3.49 4.83
CA VAL A 125 -19.52 3.28 6.19
C VAL A 125 -19.31 4.61 6.92
N SER A 126 -20.35 5.08 7.61
CA SER A 126 -20.45 6.45 8.10
C SER A 126 -19.33 6.87 9.06
N ASN A 127 -18.54 5.94 9.61
CA ASN A 127 -17.39 6.23 10.48
C ASN A 127 -16.15 5.37 10.15
N ALA A 128 -15.95 4.99 8.87
CA ALA A 128 -14.83 4.12 8.46
C ALA A 128 -13.44 4.68 8.83
N ASP A 129 -13.22 5.98 8.66
CA ASP A 129 -12.00 6.73 9.02
C ASP A 129 -11.98 7.18 10.50
N ARG A 130 -12.96 6.73 11.29
CA ARG A 130 -13.11 6.97 12.73
C ARG A 130 -13.26 8.46 13.09
N HIS A 131 -13.68 9.31 12.17
CA HIS A 131 -13.81 10.75 12.42
C HIS A 131 -14.79 11.07 13.56
N LYS A 132 -15.91 10.34 13.67
CA LYS A 132 -16.88 10.53 14.76
C LYS A 132 -16.29 10.16 16.12
N CYS A 133 -15.42 9.15 16.17
CA CYS A 133 -14.75 8.77 17.42
C CYS A 133 -13.86 9.90 17.98
N ARG A 134 -13.32 10.78 17.12
CA ARG A 134 -12.49 11.92 17.55
C ARG A 134 -13.28 13.00 18.27
N THR A 135 -14.56 13.14 17.95
CA THR A 135 -15.47 14.14 18.55
C THR A 135 -16.45 13.54 19.54
N CYS A 136 -16.34 12.24 19.81
CA CYS A 136 -17.21 11.54 20.74
C CYS A 136 -16.87 11.91 22.19
N MET A 137 -17.88 12.01 23.06
CA MET A 137 -17.66 12.17 24.49
C MET A 137 -17.02 10.94 25.15
N PHE A 138 -17.20 9.77 24.54
CA PHE A 138 -16.56 8.52 24.97
C PHE A 138 -15.16 8.31 24.36
N ARG A 139 -14.58 9.34 23.72
CA ARG A 139 -13.20 9.25 23.21
C ARG A 139 -12.22 9.05 24.36
N ALA A 140 -11.20 8.22 24.17
CA ALA A 140 -10.12 8.11 25.14
C ALA A 140 -9.33 9.42 25.20
N THR A 141 -9.12 9.95 26.42
CA THR A 141 -8.26 11.11 26.68
C THR A 141 -7.00 10.65 27.39
N GLY A 142 -5.89 10.58 26.66
CA GLY A 142 -4.59 10.17 27.19
C GLY A 142 -3.61 9.84 26.08
N ASN A 143 -2.41 9.34 26.43
CA ASN A 143 -1.39 8.89 25.48
C ASN A 143 -1.76 7.54 24.81
N THR A 144 -3.03 7.34 24.53
CA THR A 144 -3.50 6.33 23.59
C THR A 144 -3.49 7.01 22.24
N LYS A 145 -2.68 6.54 21.28
CA LYS A 145 -2.52 7.12 19.93
C LYS A 145 -3.85 7.21 19.16
N GLY A 146 -4.72 8.15 19.52
CA GLY A 146 -5.90 8.64 18.79
C GLY A 146 -7.04 7.66 18.51
N ALA A 147 -7.04 6.43 19.03
CA ALA A 147 -7.96 5.37 18.58
C ALA A 147 -8.72 4.62 19.69
N GLY A 148 -8.60 5.05 20.96
CA GLY A 148 -9.27 4.41 22.09
C GLY A 148 -10.72 4.89 22.31
N CYS A 149 -11.58 4.02 22.83
CA CYS A 149 -12.95 4.32 23.23
C CYS A 149 -13.16 3.93 24.70
N SER A 150 -13.44 4.90 25.56
CA SER A 150 -13.66 4.71 26.99
C SER A 150 -15.11 4.35 27.34
N TYR A 151 -15.94 3.98 26.35
CA TYR A 151 -17.36 3.65 26.59
C TYR A 151 -17.52 2.59 27.68
N ILE A 152 -16.82 1.45 27.56
CA ILE A 152 -16.91 0.33 28.52
C ILE A 152 -16.45 0.76 29.91
N GLU A 153 -15.41 1.59 29.98
CA GLU A 153 -14.95 2.15 31.24
C GLU A 153 -16.08 3.01 31.85
N ILE A 154 -16.68 3.88 31.06
CA ILE A 154 -17.68 4.85 31.51
C ILE A 154 -19.02 4.19 31.89
N THR A 155 -19.52 3.23 31.10
CA THR A 155 -20.85 2.62 31.25
C THR A 155 -20.84 1.24 31.91
N GLY A 156 -19.68 0.58 32.00
CA GLY A 156 -19.54 -0.75 32.58
C GLY A 156 -19.95 -1.91 31.66
N HIS A 157 -20.34 -1.64 30.41
CA HIS A 157 -20.72 -2.69 29.45
C HIS A 157 -20.22 -2.38 28.03
N SER A 158 -20.16 -3.41 27.18
CA SER A 158 -19.81 -3.25 25.77
C SER A 158 -20.88 -2.44 25.02
N ARG A 159 -20.45 -1.64 24.03
CA ARG A 159 -21.36 -0.88 23.15
C ARG A 159 -22.16 -1.72 22.16
N GLY A 160 -21.76 -2.96 21.91
CA GLY A 160 -22.45 -3.88 20.99
C GLY A 160 -22.35 -3.54 19.50
N CYS A 161 -21.56 -2.53 19.10
CA CYS A 161 -21.38 -2.10 17.71
C CYS A 161 -19.90 -2.00 17.31
N SER A 162 -19.65 -2.17 16.01
CA SER A 162 -18.33 -1.96 15.39
C SER A 162 -17.92 -0.49 15.46
N VAL A 163 -16.65 -0.18 15.17
CA VAL A 163 -16.19 1.22 15.20
C VAL A 163 -16.74 1.97 14.00
N GLU A 164 -16.82 1.30 12.86
CA GLU A 164 -17.24 1.80 11.56
C GLU A 164 -18.73 2.19 11.58
N GLU A 165 -19.54 1.49 12.37
CA GLU A 165 -21.00 1.68 12.52
C GLU A 165 -21.39 1.88 14.00
N CYS A 166 -20.62 2.71 14.71
CA CYS A 166 -20.83 2.95 16.13
C CYS A 166 -22.18 3.65 16.40
N SER A 167 -23.13 2.92 16.98
CA SER A 167 -24.46 3.42 17.37
C SER A 167 -24.47 4.28 18.64
N VAL A 168 -23.43 4.16 19.48
CA VAL A 168 -23.33 4.88 20.78
C VAL A 168 -22.64 6.23 20.66
N TYR A 169 -22.33 6.69 19.44
CA TYR A 169 -21.68 7.98 19.23
C TYR A 169 -22.52 9.12 19.80
N GLN A 170 -21.88 9.95 20.64
CA GLN A 170 -22.47 11.18 21.13
C GLN A 170 -21.44 12.30 21.08
N LYS A 171 -21.75 13.38 20.36
CA LYS A 171 -20.84 14.53 20.18
C LYS A 171 -20.68 15.28 21.51
N GLY A 172 -19.45 15.62 21.89
CA GLY A 172 -19.21 16.45 23.07
C GLY A 172 -17.79 16.38 23.61
N ASP A 173 -17.56 17.05 24.75
CA ASP A 173 -16.31 16.94 25.49
C ASP A 173 -16.14 15.55 26.08
N ALA A 174 -14.89 15.13 26.23
CA ALA A 174 -14.59 13.81 26.78
C ALA A 174 -15.07 13.73 28.24
N VAL A 175 -15.82 12.69 28.57
CA VAL A 175 -16.32 12.45 29.92
C VAL A 175 -15.52 11.35 30.61
N SER A 176 -15.41 11.44 31.93
CA SER A 176 -14.80 10.40 32.77
C SER A 176 -15.88 9.68 33.58
N LYS A 177 -15.58 8.46 34.07
CA LYS A 177 -16.48 7.71 34.98
C LYS A 177 -17.01 8.58 36.13
N ARG A 178 -16.11 9.37 36.75
CA ARG A 178 -16.43 10.23 37.89
C ARG A 178 -17.47 11.30 37.53
N LYS A 179 -17.37 11.86 36.32
CA LYS A 179 -18.29 12.90 35.84
C LYS A 179 -19.68 12.35 35.47
N MET A 180 -19.75 11.12 34.96
CA MET A 180 -21.01 10.44 34.62
C MET A 180 -21.80 10.00 35.86
N LYS A 181 -21.12 9.59 36.95
CA LYS A 181 -21.78 9.15 38.18
C LYS A 181 -22.68 10.23 38.81
N GLY A 182 -22.28 11.51 38.74
CA GLY A 182 -23.05 12.61 39.32
C GLY A 182 -24.27 13.09 38.52
N PHE A 183 -24.62 12.44 37.39
CA PHE A 183 -25.84 12.77 36.62
C PHE A 183 -27.04 11.88 36.98
N TYR A 184 -26.81 10.77 37.67
CA TYR A 184 -27.84 9.78 38.03
C TYR A 184 -28.03 9.60 39.55
N GLU A 185 -27.32 10.39 40.37
CA GLU A 185 -27.56 10.58 41.81
C GLU A 185 -28.26 11.92 42.03
#